data_AF-A0A960APL8-F1
#
_entry.id   AF-A0A960APL8-F1
#
_cell.length_a   1.000
_cell.length_b   1.000
_cell.length_c   1.000
_cell.angle_alpha   90.00
_cell.angle_beta   90.00
_cell.angle_gamma   90.00
#
_symmetry.space_group_name_H-M   'P 1'
#
loop_
_entity.id
_entity.type
_entity.pdbx_description
1 polymer ?
#
loop_
_entity_poly.entity_id
_entity_poly.type
_entity_poly.pdbx_seq_one_letter_code
_entity_poly.pdbx_strand_id
1 'polypeptide(L)'
;DESLPLLEEVPGLTGRPGVYARWLRAVALGACGRYGEALEVLESITPDVPEYSMARSLRGSLLRQIGCHDLALIADREAMSSAATPGAAIEAMTGLAADAVGLEDVPAATGSLAQARGLLGRVAADPRSAALWWRHQVRMAWVECEVALLESRYPDAVAHATLALDAAEAATAPR
;
A
#
# COMPACT_ATOMS: atom_id res chain seq x y z
N ASP A 1 -9.63 -10.25 14.48
CA ASP A 1 -9.83 -11.63 15.00
C ASP A 1 -10.95 -12.41 14.32
N GLU A 2 -12.15 -11.84 14.10
CA GLU A 2 -13.28 -12.59 13.51
C GLU A 2 -13.12 -12.99 12.03
N SER A 3 -12.28 -12.30 11.25
CA SER A 3 -12.11 -12.56 9.81
C SER A 3 -11.20 -13.74 9.48
N LEU A 4 -10.27 -14.10 10.37
CA LEU A 4 -9.30 -15.16 10.10
C LEU A 4 -9.96 -16.55 10.01
N PRO A 5 -10.85 -16.95 10.94
CA PRO A 5 -11.58 -18.22 10.82
C PRO A 5 -12.40 -18.32 9.52
N LEU A 6 -13.04 -17.22 9.11
CA LEU A 6 -13.80 -17.17 7.85
C LEU A 6 -12.90 -17.34 6.62
N LEU A 7 -11.68 -16.79 6.65
CA LEU A 7 -10.69 -16.96 5.58
C LEU A 7 -10.03 -18.34 5.58
N GLU A 8 -10.00 -19.03 6.73
CA GLU A 8 -9.57 -20.42 6.86
C GLU A 8 -10.60 -21.43 6.31
N GLU A 9 -11.87 -21.04 6.20
CA GLU A 9 -12.96 -21.81 5.56
C GLU A 9 -13.06 -21.64 4.03
N VAL A 10 -12.18 -20.84 3.43
CA VAL A 10 -12.04 -20.64 1.97
C VAL A 10 -11.20 -21.72 1.20
N PRO A 11 -10.79 -22.91 1.71
CA PRO A 11 -9.87 -23.81 0.97
C PRO A 11 -10.42 -24.35 -0.36
N GLY A 12 -11.71 -24.17 -0.65
CA GLY A 12 -12.33 -24.64 -1.89
C GLY A 12 -12.09 -23.75 -3.12
N LEU A 13 -11.55 -22.53 -2.96
CA LEU A 13 -11.36 -21.63 -4.09
C LEU A 13 -10.08 -21.94 -4.87
N THR A 14 -10.24 -22.37 -6.12
CA THR A 14 -9.14 -22.59 -7.06
C THR A 14 -8.99 -21.43 -8.05
N GLY A 15 -7.83 -21.34 -8.70
CA GLY A 15 -7.55 -20.29 -9.68
C GLY A 15 -7.51 -18.89 -9.05
N ARG A 16 -7.93 -17.88 -9.80
CA ARG A 16 -7.79 -16.46 -9.42
C ARG A 16 -8.51 -16.08 -8.10
N PRO A 17 -9.75 -16.54 -7.82
CA PRO A 17 -10.39 -16.32 -6.51
C PRO A 17 -9.60 -16.90 -5.33
N GLY A 18 -8.94 -18.04 -5.53
CA GLY A 18 -8.07 -18.65 -4.51
C GLY A 18 -6.81 -17.83 -4.23
N VAL A 19 -6.20 -17.24 -5.27
CA VAL A 19 -5.08 -16.29 -5.11
C VAL A 19 -5.53 -15.08 -4.30
N TYR A 20 -6.66 -14.49 -4.65
CA TYR A 20 -7.19 -13.32 -3.96
C TYR A 20 -7.53 -13.62 -2.49
N ALA A 21 -8.09 -14.80 -2.20
CA ALA A 21 -8.35 -15.23 -0.82
C ALA A 21 -7.07 -15.37 0.01
N ARG A 22 -5.98 -15.90 -0.58
CA ARG A 22 -4.66 -15.94 0.08
C ARG A 22 -4.13 -14.55 0.37
N TRP A 23 -4.26 -13.62 -0.58
CA TRP A 23 -3.88 -12.23 -0.35
C TRP A 23 -4.69 -11.60 0.81
N LEU A 24 -6.01 -11.79 0.85
CA LEU A 24 -6.85 -11.32 1.97
C LEU A 24 -6.44 -11.94 3.31
N ARG A 25 -6.09 -13.24 3.34
CA ARG A 25 -5.57 -13.91 4.53
C ARG A 25 -4.28 -13.26 5.01
N ALA A 26 -3.34 -12.96 4.11
CA ALA A 26 -2.11 -12.26 4.46
C ALA A 26 -2.38 -10.86 5.03
N VAL A 27 -3.35 -10.11 4.47
CA VAL A 27 -3.78 -8.81 5.01
C VAL A 27 -4.29 -8.96 6.45
N ALA A 28 -5.18 -9.94 6.69
CA ALA A 28 -5.74 -10.17 8.02
C ALA A 28 -4.67 -10.61 9.04
N LEU A 29 -3.76 -11.51 8.64
CA LEU A 29 -2.64 -11.94 9.48
C LEU A 29 -1.73 -10.74 9.86
N GLY A 30 -1.40 -9.91 8.87
CA GLY A 30 -0.61 -8.69 9.08
C GLY A 30 -1.28 -7.71 10.03
N ALA A 31 -2.59 -7.47 9.89
CA ALA A 31 -3.36 -6.62 10.80
C ALA A 31 -3.38 -7.14 12.25
N CYS A 32 -3.27 -8.47 12.44
CA CYS A 32 -3.14 -9.10 13.76
C CYS A 32 -1.69 -9.18 14.26
N GLY A 33 -0.71 -8.58 13.58
CA GLY A 33 0.72 -8.64 13.95
C GLY A 33 1.40 -9.99 13.68
N ARG A 34 0.73 -10.92 12.99
CA ARG A 34 1.27 -12.26 12.63
C ARG A 34 2.11 -12.18 11.36
N TYR A 35 3.17 -11.37 11.38
CA TYR A 35 3.95 -11.01 10.20
C TYR A 35 4.62 -12.19 9.49
N GLY A 36 5.21 -13.13 10.24
CA GLY A 36 5.88 -14.29 9.63
C GLY A 36 4.93 -15.15 8.80
N GLU A 37 3.73 -15.42 9.33
CA GLU A 37 2.71 -16.20 8.62
C GLU A 37 2.12 -15.44 7.43
N ALA A 38 1.94 -14.12 7.57
CA ALA A 38 1.50 -13.29 6.46
C ALA A 38 2.51 -13.32 5.31
N LEU A 39 3.80 -13.20 5.62
CA LEU A 39 4.89 -13.28 4.64
C LEU A 39 4.94 -14.64 3.96
N GLU A 40 4.79 -15.74 4.70
CA GLU A 40 4.76 -17.09 4.13
C GLU A 40 3.61 -17.26 3.11
N VAL A 41 2.42 -16.74 3.43
CA VAL A 41 1.28 -16.75 2.50
C VAL A 41 1.58 -15.94 1.24
N LEU A 42 2.24 -14.79 1.38
CA LEU A 42 2.59 -13.93 0.24
C LEU A 42 3.61 -14.57 -0.69
N GLU A 43 4.57 -15.34 -0.16
CA GLU A 43 5.53 -16.08 -0.98
C GLU A 43 4.88 -17.22 -1.79
N SER A 44 3.67 -17.65 -1.40
CA SER A 44 2.88 -18.60 -2.19
C SER A 44 2.18 -17.97 -3.41
N ILE A 45 2.24 -16.65 -3.59
CA ILE A 45 1.64 -15.94 -4.73
C ILE A 45 2.73 -15.67 -5.78
N THR A 46 2.56 -16.25 -6.96
CA THR A 46 3.56 -16.28 -8.03
C THR A 46 3.41 -15.11 -9.02
N PRO A 47 4.45 -14.78 -9.82
CA PRO A 47 4.43 -13.61 -10.72
C PRO A 47 3.44 -13.65 -11.88
N ASP A 48 2.92 -14.83 -12.24
CA ASP A 48 2.04 -15.05 -13.40
C ASP A 48 0.58 -14.62 -13.17
N VAL A 49 0.24 -14.16 -11.95
CA VAL A 49 -1.11 -13.73 -11.59
C VAL A 49 -1.19 -12.21 -11.36
N PRO A 50 -2.29 -11.55 -11.74
CA PRO A 50 -2.42 -10.09 -11.59
C PRO A 50 -2.33 -9.59 -10.14
N GLU A 51 -2.67 -10.42 -9.16
CA GLU A 51 -2.59 -10.11 -7.73
C GLU A 51 -1.15 -10.07 -7.21
N TYR A 52 -0.16 -10.50 -8.00
CA TYR A 52 1.25 -10.51 -7.59
C TYR A 52 1.75 -9.13 -7.16
N SER A 53 1.42 -8.07 -7.91
CA SER A 53 1.78 -6.70 -7.54
C SER A 53 1.22 -6.32 -6.16
N MET A 54 -0.04 -6.66 -5.88
CA MET A 54 -0.67 -6.42 -4.57
C MET A 54 -0.01 -7.23 -3.45
N ALA A 55 0.42 -8.46 -3.74
CA ALA A 55 1.12 -9.31 -2.79
C ALA A 55 2.50 -8.71 -2.44
N ARG A 56 3.24 -8.22 -3.43
CA ARG A 56 4.55 -7.60 -3.22
C ARG A 56 4.45 -6.26 -2.49
N SER A 57 3.45 -5.43 -2.77
CA SER A 57 3.22 -4.20 -1.98
C SER A 57 2.80 -4.48 -0.54
N LEU A 58 1.99 -5.53 -0.29
CA LEU A 58 1.69 -5.93 1.08
C LEU A 58 2.96 -6.42 1.79
N ARG A 59 3.80 -7.23 1.12
CA ARG A 59 5.09 -7.69 1.64
C ARG A 59 5.97 -6.50 2.05
N GLY A 60 6.07 -5.48 1.20
CA GLY A 60 6.77 -4.23 1.54
C GLY A 60 6.19 -3.58 2.81
N SER A 61 4.86 -3.46 2.89
CA SER A 61 4.19 -2.84 4.03
C SER A 61 4.49 -3.55 5.35
N LEU A 62 4.48 -4.89 5.35
CA LEU A 62 4.81 -5.70 6.52
C LEU A 62 6.28 -5.56 6.91
N LEU A 63 7.19 -5.50 5.93
CA LEU A 63 8.63 -5.32 6.19
C LEU A 63 8.93 -3.93 6.77
N ARG A 64 8.22 -2.88 6.33
CA ARG A 64 8.31 -1.54 6.94
C ARG A 64 7.88 -1.53 8.39
N GLN A 65 6.82 -2.25 8.75
CA GLN A 65 6.33 -2.33 10.14
C GLN A 65 7.35 -2.92 11.11
N ILE A 66 8.30 -3.72 10.61
CA ILE A 66 9.38 -4.30 11.40
C ILE A 66 10.76 -3.65 11.14
N GLY A 67 10.79 -2.51 10.42
CA GLY A 67 12.00 -1.70 10.19
C GLY A 67 12.94 -2.20 9.09
N CYS A 68 12.54 -3.19 8.28
CA CYS A 68 13.36 -3.72 7.19
C CYS A 68 13.15 -2.94 5.88
N HIS A 69 13.48 -1.65 5.88
CA HIS A 69 13.20 -0.74 4.75
C HIS A 69 13.92 -1.10 3.44
N ASP A 70 15.11 -1.68 3.54
CA ASP A 70 15.89 -2.17 2.40
C ASP A 70 15.19 -3.34 1.67
N LEU A 71 14.68 -4.31 2.43
CA LEU A 71 13.91 -5.44 1.89
C LEU A 71 12.53 -5.01 1.42
N ALA A 72 11.94 -4.01 2.08
CA ALA A 72 10.67 -3.45 1.68
C ALA A 72 10.77 -2.72 0.33
N LEU A 73 11.86 -1.97 0.11
CA LEU A 73 12.17 -1.31 -1.16
C LEU A 73 12.28 -2.32 -2.31
N ILE A 74 12.88 -3.49 -2.07
CA ILE A 74 12.94 -4.57 -3.08
C ILE A 74 11.52 -5.05 -3.41
N ALA A 75 10.69 -5.28 -2.39
CA ALA A 75 9.31 -5.73 -2.58
C ALA A 75 8.48 -4.72 -3.38
N ASP A 76 8.57 -3.43 -3.08
CA ASP A 76 7.79 -2.42 -3.81
C ASP A 76 8.34 -2.14 -5.22
N ARG A 77 9.62 -2.40 -5.48
CA ARG A 77 10.16 -2.43 -6.86
C ARG A 77 9.57 -3.60 -7.66
N GLU A 78 9.48 -4.78 -7.07
CA GLU A 78 8.80 -5.93 -7.69
C GLU A 78 7.33 -5.61 -7.95
N ALA A 79 6.64 -5.01 -6.96
CA ALA A 79 5.25 -4.60 -7.07
C ALA A 79 5.04 -3.61 -8.23
N MET A 80 5.90 -2.60 -8.34
CA MET A 80 5.86 -1.61 -9.41
C MET A 80 6.13 -2.25 -10.78
N SER A 81 7.12 -3.14 -10.88
CA SER A 81 7.44 -3.83 -12.14
C SER A 81 6.30 -4.70 -12.67
N SER A 82 5.46 -5.19 -11.77
CA SER A 82 4.33 -6.09 -12.06
C SER A 82 2.98 -5.37 -12.00
N ALA A 83 2.95 -4.05 -11.83
CA ALA A 83 1.72 -3.28 -11.69
C ALA A 83 0.92 -3.27 -13.00
N ALA A 84 -0.21 -3.98 -13.02
CA ALA A 84 -1.08 -4.10 -14.19
C ALA A 84 -2.24 -3.09 -14.21
N THR A 85 -2.42 -2.31 -13.13
CA THR A 85 -3.49 -1.32 -13.01
C THR A 85 -2.96 0.00 -12.45
N PRO A 86 -3.64 1.14 -12.71
CA PRO A 86 -3.23 2.40 -12.11
C PRO A 86 -3.20 2.37 -10.59
N GLY A 87 -4.17 1.68 -9.95
CA GLY A 87 -4.19 1.54 -8.49
C GLY A 87 -3.02 0.76 -7.94
N ALA A 88 -2.61 -0.32 -8.62
CA ALA A 88 -1.42 -1.07 -8.24
C ALA A 88 -0.14 -0.23 -8.40
N ALA A 89 -0.04 0.55 -9.48
CA ALA A 89 1.10 1.43 -9.70
C ALA A 89 1.17 2.57 -8.66
N ILE A 90 0.04 3.20 -8.33
CA ILE A 90 -0.01 4.24 -7.28
C ILE A 90 0.38 3.66 -5.92
N GLU A 91 -0.13 2.47 -5.58
CA GLU A 91 0.22 1.80 -4.31
C GLU A 91 1.72 1.50 -4.24
N ALA A 92 2.29 0.91 -5.29
CA ALA A 92 3.71 0.59 -5.33
C ALA A 92 4.59 1.85 -5.28
N MET A 93 4.27 2.91 -6.03
CA MET A 93 5.02 4.18 -5.96
C MET A 93 4.93 4.84 -4.57
N THR A 94 3.78 4.72 -3.90
CA THR A 94 3.60 5.22 -2.53
C THR A 94 4.40 4.38 -1.53
N GLY A 95 4.48 3.06 -1.75
CA GLY A 95 5.37 2.15 -1.00
C GLY A 95 6.84 2.50 -1.17
N LEU A 96 7.31 2.67 -2.41
CA LEU A 96 8.68 3.11 -2.73
C LEU A 96 9.04 4.43 -2.03
N ALA A 97 8.09 5.37 -1.95
CA ALA A 97 8.30 6.62 -1.24
C ALA A 97 8.44 6.40 0.28
N ALA A 98 7.59 5.57 0.87
CA ALA A 98 7.66 5.24 2.30
C ALA A 98 8.95 4.48 2.66
N ASP A 99 9.44 3.62 1.77
CA ASP A 99 10.73 2.96 1.95
C ASP A 99 11.89 3.96 1.90
N ALA A 100 11.86 4.89 0.95
CA ALA A 100 12.84 5.95 0.87
C ALA A 100 12.83 6.86 2.10
N VAL A 101 11.67 7.17 2.69
CA VAL A 101 11.57 7.84 3.99
C VAL A 101 12.32 7.04 5.07
N GLY A 102 12.05 5.74 5.19
CA GLY A 102 12.71 4.88 6.18
C GLY A 102 14.22 4.69 5.96
N LEU A 103 14.71 4.99 4.75
CA LEU A 103 16.12 5.02 4.39
C LEU A 103 16.72 6.43 4.40
N GLU A 104 15.96 7.44 4.86
CA GLU A 104 16.35 8.85 4.89
C GLU A 104 16.74 9.44 3.52
N ASP A 105 16.21 8.88 2.42
CA ASP A 105 16.44 9.33 1.04
C ASP A 105 15.30 10.24 0.56
N VAL A 106 15.37 11.51 0.96
CA VAL A 106 14.38 12.55 0.60
C VAL A 106 14.21 12.70 -0.93
N PRO A 107 15.26 12.76 -1.75
CA PRO A 107 15.11 12.83 -3.21
C PRO A 107 14.33 11.66 -3.81
N ALA A 108 14.60 10.42 -3.38
CA ALA A 108 13.87 9.25 -3.86
C ALA A 108 12.42 9.24 -3.39
N ALA A 109 12.17 9.65 -2.14
CA ALA A 109 10.83 9.73 -1.56
C ALA A 109 9.95 10.74 -2.33
N THR A 110 10.47 11.96 -2.51
CA THR A 110 9.78 13.03 -3.24
C THR A 110 9.56 12.69 -4.71
N GLY A 111 10.55 12.08 -5.38
CA GLY A 111 10.43 11.64 -6.77
C GLY A 111 9.36 10.56 -6.99
N SER A 112 9.27 9.60 -6.07
CA SER A 112 8.23 8.55 -6.11
C SER A 112 6.84 9.12 -5.83
N LEU A 113 6.70 10.01 -4.84
CA LEU A 113 5.45 10.70 -4.55
C LEU A 113 4.96 11.58 -5.71
N ALA A 114 5.87 12.29 -6.39
CA ALA A 114 5.52 13.12 -7.53
C ALA A 114 4.91 12.28 -8.67
N GLN A 115 5.46 11.09 -8.93
CA GLN A 115 4.93 10.16 -9.93
C GLN A 115 3.58 9.58 -9.51
N ALA A 116 3.44 9.16 -8.24
CA ALA A 116 2.18 8.68 -7.67
C ALA A 116 1.07 9.73 -7.79
N ARG A 117 1.37 10.97 -7.37
CA ARG A 117 0.45 12.11 -7.43
C ARG A 117 0.03 12.44 -8.86
N GLY A 118 0.98 12.42 -9.81
CA GLY A 118 0.68 12.66 -11.22
C GLY A 118 -0.25 11.60 -11.82
N LEU A 119 -0.06 10.34 -11.47
CA LEU A 119 -0.97 9.27 -11.91
C LEU A 119 -2.34 9.36 -11.22
N LEU A 120 -2.36 9.56 -9.90
CA LEU A 120 -3.59 9.70 -9.12
C LEU A 120 -4.45 10.87 -9.63
N GLY A 121 -3.84 12.03 -9.88
CA GLY A 121 -4.55 13.20 -10.43
C GLY A 121 -5.20 12.93 -11.79
N ARG A 122 -4.55 12.12 -12.66
CA ARG A 122 -5.14 11.73 -13.95
C ARG A 122 -6.32 10.79 -13.80
N VAL A 123 -6.21 9.77 -12.94
CA VAL A 123 -7.27 8.76 -12.78
C VAL A 123 -8.44 9.24 -11.94
N ALA A 124 -8.21 10.20 -11.04
CA ALA A 124 -9.24 10.85 -10.24
C ALA A 124 -9.87 12.08 -10.93
N ALA A 125 -9.44 12.43 -12.15
CA ALA A 125 -10.01 13.55 -12.90
C ALA A 125 -11.46 13.29 -13.36
N ASP A 126 -11.88 12.03 -13.50
CA ASP A 126 -13.29 11.69 -13.75
C ASP A 126 -14.07 11.76 -12.42
N PRO A 127 -15.04 12.69 -12.27
CA PRO A 127 -15.81 12.82 -11.03
C PRO A 127 -16.56 11.54 -10.64
N ARG A 128 -16.86 10.65 -11.61
CA ARG A 128 -17.56 9.39 -11.35
C ARG A 128 -16.68 8.34 -10.68
N SER A 129 -15.37 8.41 -10.87
CA SER A 129 -14.41 7.48 -10.26
C SER A 129 -13.60 8.11 -9.12
N ALA A 130 -13.61 9.45 -9.00
CA ALA A 130 -12.85 10.19 -8.00
C ALA A 130 -13.01 9.63 -6.57
N ALA A 131 -14.24 9.33 -6.17
CA ALA A 131 -14.54 8.77 -4.85
C ALA A 131 -13.92 7.38 -4.61
N LEU A 132 -13.64 6.60 -5.65
CA LEU A 132 -13.03 5.25 -5.52
C LEU A 132 -11.55 5.31 -5.12
N TRP A 133 -10.90 6.46 -5.31
CA TRP A 133 -9.47 6.66 -5.07
C TRP A 133 -9.13 7.17 -3.68
N TRP A 134 -10.11 7.23 -2.77
CA TRP A 134 -9.91 7.79 -1.43
C TRP A 134 -8.78 7.10 -0.66
N ARG A 135 -8.64 5.77 -0.77
CA ARG A 135 -7.56 5.01 -0.10
C ARG A 135 -6.19 5.45 -0.55
N HIS A 136 -6.00 5.62 -1.87
CA HIS A 136 -4.76 6.10 -2.44
C HIS A 136 -4.46 7.53 -2.00
N GLN A 137 -5.48 8.40 -1.93
CA GLN A 137 -5.33 9.77 -1.44
C GLN A 137 -4.86 9.79 0.02
N VAL A 138 -5.55 9.04 0.90
CA VAL A 138 -5.20 8.92 2.33
C VAL A 138 -3.77 8.39 2.48
N ARG A 139 -3.43 7.29 1.80
CA ARG A 139 -2.11 6.66 1.93
C ARG A 139 -1.00 7.56 1.43
N MET A 140 -1.19 8.24 0.29
CA MET A 140 -0.22 9.17 -0.27
C MET A 140 -0.03 10.40 0.64
N ALA A 141 -1.12 10.97 1.17
CA ALA A 141 -1.06 12.10 2.10
C ALA A 141 -0.31 11.74 3.40
N TRP A 142 -0.45 10.51 3.90
CA TRP A 142 0.36 10.03 5.03
C TRP A 142 1.86 10.01 4.73
N VAL A 143 2.28 9.51 3.57
CA VAL A 143 3.71 9.48 3.20
C VAL A 143 4.23 10.89 2.90
N GLU A 144 3.41 11.78 2.36
CA GLU A 144 3.74 13.21 2.22
C GLU A 144 3.98 13.88 3.58
N CYS A 145 3.18 13.53 4.59
CA CYS A 145 3.40 13.95 5.98
C CYS A 145 4.74 13.44 6.51
N GLU A 146 5.06 12.15 6.30
CA GLU A 146 6.34 11.56 6.72
C GLU A 146 7.56 12.25 6.07
N VAL A 147 7.49 12.57 4.77
CA VAL A 147 8.54 13.34 4.08
C VAL A 147 8.69 14.74 4.68
N ALA A 148 7.58 15.42 4.93
CA ALA A 148 7.61 16.75 5.56
C ALA A 148 8.22 16.69 6.97
N LEU A 149 7.93 15.65 7.75
CA LEU A 149 8.56 15.42 9.06
C LEU A 149 10.07 15.19 8.95
N LEU A 150 10.51 14.35 8.00
CA LEU A 150 11.92 14.08 7.73
C LEU A 150 12.69 15.36 7.37
N GLU A 151 12.05 16.27 6.62
CA GLU A 151 12.62 17.58 6.27
C GLU A 151 12.39 18.67 7.34
N SER A 152 11.82 18.33 8.50
CA SER A 152 11.46 19.29 9.56
C SER A 152 10.49 20.39 9.14
N ARG A 153 9.68 20.16 8.11
CA ARG A 153 8.60 21.03 7.62
C ARG A 153 7.29 20.74 8.36
N TYR A 154 7.26 20.98 9.66
CA TYR A 154 6.13 20.60 10.52
C TYR A 154 4.76 21.17 10.10
N PRO A 155 4.64 22.43 9.65
CA PRO A 155 3.36 22.95 9.17
C PRO A 155 2.82 22.16 7.97
N ASP A 156 3.69 21.75 7.05
CA ASP A 156 3.32 20.96 5.88
C ASP A 156 2.92 19.55 6.29
N ALA A 157 3.62 18.95 7.27
CA ALA A 157 3.26 17.66 7.84
C ALA A 157 1.83 17.67 8.43
N VAL A 158 1.49 18.70 9.20
CA VAL A 158 0.13 18.88 9.73
C VAL A 158 -0.89 19.03 8.60
N ALA A 159 -0.59 19.83 7.58
CA ALA A 159 -1.48 19.98 6.43
C ALA A 159 -1.75 18.65 5.72
N HIS A 160 -0.72 17.84 5.50
CA HIS A 160 -0.85 16.51 4.90
C HIS A 160 -1.66 15.53 5.77
N ALA A 161 -1.43 15.54 7.09
CA ALA A 161 -2.21 14.72 8.02
C ALA A 161 -3.70 15.10 8.02
N THR A 162 -4.01 16.41 7.98
CA THR A 162 -5.40 16.90 7.86
C THR A 162 -6.03 16.46 6.55
N LEU A 163 -5.32 16.57 5.41
CA LEU A 163 -5.82 16.08 4.12
C LEU A 163 -6.13 14.58 4.14
N ALA A 164 -5.29 13.78 4.80
CA ALA A 164 -5.54 12.35 4.97
C ALA A 164 -6.81 12.09 5.80
N LEU A 165 -7.00 12.83 6.89
CA LEU A 165 -8.19 12.72 7.73
C LEU A 165 -9.46 13.11 6.96
N ASP A 166 -9.46 14.28 6.32
CA ASP A 166 -10.61 14.79 5.57
C ASP A 166 -11.03 13.80 4.46
N ALA A 167 -10.06 13.24 3.73
CA ALA A 167 -10.33 12.23 2.69
C ALA A 167 -10.93 10.94 3.26
N ALA A 168 -10.46 10.49 4.43
CA ALA A 168 -11.00 9.31 5.10
C ALA A 168 -12.43 9.54 5.62
N GLU A 169 -12.69 10.70 6.21
CA GLU A 169 -14.03 11.08 6.71
C GLU A 169 -15.03 11.24 5.57
N ALA A 170 -14.65 11.94 4.49
CA ALA A 170 -15.50 12.09 3.31
C ALA A 170 -15.87 10.75 2.65
N ALA A 171 -14.97 9.77 2.73
CA ALA A 171 -15.20 8.43 2.21
C ALA A 171 -15.97 7.51 3.17
N THR A 172 -16.33 7.98 4.37
CA THR A 172 -16.90 7.15 5.45
C THR A 172 -16.07 5.90 5.72
N ALA A 173 -14.74 6.08 5.76
CA ALA A 173 -13.81 4.98 5.94
C ALA A 173 -14.16 4.16 7.20
N PRO A 174 -14.14 2.82 7.13
CA PRO A 174 -14.38 1.97 8.29
C PRO A 174 -13.32 2.24 9.37
N ARG A 175 -13.75 2.30 10.63
CA ARG A 175 -12.91 2.47 11.81
C ARG A 175 -12.51 1.13 12.40
#